data_AF-I4AFX3-F1
#
_entry.id   AF-I4AFX3-F1
#
_cell.length_a   1.000
_cell.length_b   1.000
_cell.length_c   1.000
_cell.angle_alpha   90.00
_cell.angle_beta   90.00
_cell.angle_gamma   90.00
#
_symmetry.space_group_name_H-M   'P 1'
#
loop_
_entity.id
_entity.type
_entity.pdbx_description
1 polymer ?
#
loop_
_entity_poly.entity_id
_entity_poly.type
_entity_poly.pdbx_seq_one_letter_code
_entity_poly.pdbx_strand_id
1 'polypeptide(L)'
;MSYHSHKIDSTHSHIIGRTDSVTGDTIKENDSIVFCLNCHSCFLEESWNYMNDNHCQQKQTLSFVPLPPPQLIAKKKAQKLIAELTDSMINPSLITIPSFVFGFIGYHLTVSDKISFTVIGVALGIFLGILIGTLTKTKKFKEFTGIGGEKISIYENYIETKNTKFFWNEIEQINFKRTMRIEYNKQHGTEKAYSHTPSLRIILKDGKFTEIKLPTKNYPHIKPFLFGLVWASQFVSVYFYTEHEKEYGLIKSFDRNYQGTIKIGEPKQLVYNPEEN
;
A
#
# COMPACT_ATOMS: atom_id res chain seq x y z
N MET A 1 -19.71 27.54 25.56
CA MET A 1 -21.17 27.80 25.59
C MET A 1 -21.87 26.46 25.80
N SER A 2 -23.07 26.38 26.37
CA SER A 2 -23.76 25.07 26.48
C SER A 2 -24.33 24.68 25.13
N TYR A 3 -23.84 23.61 24.50
CA TYR A 3 -24.47 22.99 23.35
C TYR A 3 -25.18 21.69 23.76
N HIS A 4 -26.14 21.26 22.95
CA HIS A 4 -26.84 20.00 23.16
C HIS A 4 -26.26 18.95 22.22
N SER A 5 -25.57 17.98 22.82
CA SER A 5 -25.15 16.76 22.14
C SER A 5 -26.31 15.78 22.12
N HIS A 6 -26.61 15.24 20.94
CA HIS A 6 -27.66 14.25 20.73
C HIS A 6 -27.06 12.96 20.21
N LYS A 7 -27.38 11.84 20.86
CA LYS A 7 -26.87 10.54 20.45
C LYS A 7 -27.78 9.92 19.41
N ILE A 8 -27.21 9.56 18.27
CA ILE A 8 -27.92 8.96 17.14
C ILE A 8 -28.21 7.48 17.39
N ASP A 9 -29.45 7.07 17.13
CA ASP A 9 -29.89 5.68 17.09
C ASP A 9 -30.54 5.34 15.73
N SER A 10 -30.93 4.08 15.54
CA SER A 10 -31.62 3.58 14.33
C SER A 10 -32.86 4.37 13.89
N THR A 11 -33.47 5.19 14.74
CA THR A 11 -34.63 6.02 14.36
C THR A 11 -34.23 7.27 13.56
N HIS A 12 -32.94 7.63 13.54
CA HIS A 12 -32.40 8.82 12.87
C HIS A 12 -31.91 8.53 11.44
N SER A 13 -32.69 7.76 10.67
CA SER A 13 -32.32 7.31 9.31
C SER A 13 -32.04 8.45 8.31
N HIS A 14 -32.57 9.65 8.56
CA HIS A 14 -32.35 10.85 7.74
C HIS A 14 -31.00 11.53 8.00
N ILE A 15 -30.28 11.15 9.06
CA ILE A 15 -28.96 11.68 9.42
C ILE A 15 -27.87 10.64 9.22
N ILE A 16 -28.18 9.37 9.53
CA ILE A 16 -27.25 8.26 9.34
C ILE A 16 -26.84 8.16 7.87
N GLY A 17 -25.54 8.11 7.59
CA GLY A 17 -24.98 8.09 6.25
C GLY A 17 -24.63 9.46 5.67
N ARG A 18 -25.00 10.57 6.33
CA ARG A 18 -24.53 11.90 5.94
C ARG A 18 -23.05 12.08 6.29
N THR A 19 -22.37 12.93 5.53
CA THR A 19 -20.96 13.25 5.74
C THR A 19 -20.81 14.53 6.56
N ASP A 20 -20.00 14.48 7.61
CA ASP A 20 -19.57 15.66 8.35
C ASP A 20 -18.77 16.60 7.42
N SER A 21 -19.16 17.86 7.35
CA SER A 21 -18.55 18.84 6.43
C SER A 21 -17.16 19.31 6.86
N VAL A 22 -16.76 19.04 8.11
CA VAL A 22 -15.46 19.41 8.66
C VAL A 22 -14.45 18.28 8.48
N THR A 23 -14.80 17.05 8.91
CA THR A 23 -13.86 15.91 8.89
C THR A 23 -13.98 15.03 7.65
N GLY A 24 -15.13 15.07 6.97
CA GLY A 24 -15.43 14.13 5.89
C GLY A 24 -15.85 12.74 6.37
N ASP A 25 -16.04 12.55 7.68
CA ASP A 25 -16.49 11.28 8.23
C ASP A 25 -17.98 11.06 8.00
N THR A 26 -18.38 9.79 7.89
CA THR A 26 -19.80 9.44 7.76
C THR A 26 -20.41 9.28 9.14
N ILE A 27 -21.52 9.96 9.39
CA ILE A 27 -22.29 9.86 10.63
C ILE A 27 -22.97 8.48 10.69
N LYS A 28 -22.74 7.76 11.78
CA LYS A 28 -23.23 6.40 12.01
C LYS A 28 -24.13 6.33 13.24
N GLU A 29 -24.78 5.18 13.39
CA GLU A 29 -25.52 4.85 14.59
C GLU A 29 -24.59 4.82 15.82
N ASN A 30 -25.07 5.35 16.95
CA ASN A 30 -24.38 5.58 18.21
C ASN A 30 -23.40 6.77 18.25
N ASP A 31 -23.23 7.50 17.15
CA ASP A 31 -22.43 8.73 17.17
C ASP A 31 -23.17 9.84 17.92
N SER A 32 -22.41 10.69 18.60
CA SER A 32 -22.89 11.94 19.18
C SER A 32 -22.77 13.06 18.17
N ILE A 33 -23.85 13.78 17.96
CA ILE A 33 -23.91 14.91 17.02
C ILE A 33 -24.36 16.18 17.71
N VAL A 34 -24.00 17.32 17.12
CA VAL A 34 -24.44 18.64 17.53
C VAL A 34 -25.11 19.33 16.34
N PHE A 35 -26.29 19.87 16.58
CA PHE A 35 -26.98 20.72 15.61
C PHE A 35 -26.66 22.18 15.88
N CYS A 36 -26.24 22.89 14.84
CA CYS A 36 -26.11 24.35 14.94
C CYS A 36 -27.51 24.97 14.93
N LEU A 37 -27.86 25.69 16.00
CA LEU A 37 -29.17 26.36 16.10
C LEU A 37 -29.39 27.40 14.99
N ASN A 38 -28.32 28.02 14.47
CA ASN A 38 -28.45 29.13 13.51
C ASN A 38 -28.66 28.64 12.07
N CYS A 39 -27.95 27.60 11.65
CA CYS A 39 -28.00 27.11 10.26
C CYS A 39 -28.61 25.72 10.12
N HIS A 40 -28.99 25.07 11.22
CA HIS A 40 -29.52 23.70 11.28
C HIS A 40 -28.60 22.64 10.67
N SER A 41 -27.32 22.97 10.46
CA SER A 41 -26.31 22.01 10.06
C SER A 41 -26.00 21.04 11.20
N CYS A 42 -25.64 19.80 10.83
CA CYS A 42 -25.36 18.70 11.73
C CYS A 42 -23.87 18.35 11.65
N PHE A 43 -23.23 18.20 12.81
CA PHE A 43 -21.81 17.88 12.95
C PHE A 43 -21.64 16.76 13.95
N LEU A 44 -20.56 15.98 13.83
CA LEU A 44 -20.08 15.17 14.92
C LEU A 44 -19.67 16.08 16.09
N GLU A 45 -19.91 15.61 17.31
CA GLU A 45 -19.53 16.35 18.53
C GLU A 45 -18.03 16.68 18.54
N GLU A 46 -17.19 15.79 18.02
CA GLU A 46 -15.75 16.00 17.85
C GLU A 46 -15.44 17.19 16.92
N SER A 47 -16.13 17.25 15.77
CA SER A 47 -16.01 18.38 14.83
C SER A 47 -16.47 19.68 15.45
N TRP A 48 -17.53 19.65 16.25
CA TRP A 48 -18.03 20.81 16.97
C TRP A 48 -17.02 21.35 17.99
N ASN A 49 -16.44 20.44 18.78
CA ASN A 49 -15.37 20.77 19.73
C ASN A 49 -14.11 21.28 19.02
N TYR A 50 -13.74 20.69 17.89
CA TYR A 50 -12.61 21.14 17.06
C TYR A 50 -12.79 22.59 16.58
N MET A 51 -14.02 22.98 16.23
CA MET A 51 -14.35 24.35 15.84
C MET A 51 -14.42 25.33 17.03
N ASN A 52 -14.10 24.89 18.26
CA ASN A 52 -14.20 25.69 19.49
C ASN A 52 -15.57 26.36 19.62
N ASP A 53 -16.66 25.61 19.44
CA ASP A 53 -18.06 26.10 19.45
C ASP A 53 -18.38 27.18 18.38
N ASN A 54 -17.47 27.44 17.43
CA ASN A 54 -17.61 28.51 16.44
C ASN A 54 -17.83 27.97 15.04
N HIS A 55 -19.09 27.77 14.67
CA HIS A 55 -19.45 27.34 13.31
C HIS A 55 -20.09 28.44 12.46
N CYS A 56 -21.14 29.11 12.97
CA CYS A 56 -21.97 29.99 12.15
C CYS A 56 -21.72 31.47 12.46
N GLN A 57 -20.98 32.15 11.58
CA GLN A 57 -20.95 33.61 11.45
C GLN A 57 -21.60 34.08 10.13
N GLN A 58 -22.30 33.20 9.43
CA GLN A 58 -22.96 33.55 8.17
C GLN A 58 -24.14 34.50 8.45
N LYS A 59 -24.02 35.73 7.96
CA LYS A 59 -25.12 36.71 7.98
C LYS A 59 -26.14 36.50 6.86
N GLN A 60 -25.77 35.73 5.83
CA GLN A 60 -26.59 35.47 4.65
C GLN A 60 -26.27 34.08 4.07
N THR A 61 -27.30 33.34 3.67
CA THR A 61 -27.18 32.15 2.83
C THR A 61 -27.11 32.60 1.37
N LEU A 62 -26.19 32.05 0.58
CA LEU A 62 -26.14 32.35 -0.85
C LEU A 62 -27.44 31.90 -1.51
N SER A 63 -28.05 32.77 -2.33
CA SER A 63 -29.30 32.47 -3.06
C SER A 63 -29.12 31.40 -4.15
N PHE A 64 -27.88 31.06 -4.47
CA PHE A 64 -27.50 29.98 -5.36
C PHE A 64 -26.22 29.34 -4.85
N VAL A 65 -26.07 28.03 -5.05
CA VAL A 65 -24.78 27.36 -4.85
C VAL A 65 -23.87 27.81 -6.00
N PRO A 66 -22.75 28.51 -5.74
CA PRO A 66 -21.86 28.94 -6.80
C PRO A 66 -21.30 27.69 -7.48
N LEU A 67 -21.76 27.43 -8.70
CA LEU A 67 -21.14 26.43 -9.55
C LEU A 67 -19.73 26.92 -9.86
N PRO A 68 -18.67 26.20 -9.46
CA PRO A 68 -17.33 26.59 -9.86
C PRO A 68 -17.30 26.70 -11.39
N PRO A 69 -16.71 27.76 -11.97
CA PRO A 69 -16.64 27.90 -13.42
C PRO A 69 -16.01 26.63 -13.99
N PRO A 70 -16.62 26.02 -15.03
CA PRO A 70 -16.10 24.78 -15.59
C PRO A 70 -14.71 25.06 -16.15
N GLN A 71 -13.67 24.68 -15.40
CA GLN A 71 -12.32 24.70 -15.92
C GLN A 71 -12.25 23.64 -17.02
N LEU A 72 -12.28 24.09 -18.28
CA LEU A 72 -11.90 23.26 -19.42
C LEU A 72 -10.41 22.97 -19.34
N ILE A 73 -10.03 22.09 -18.41
CA ILE A 73 -8.72 21.48 -18.42
C ILE A 73 -8.82 20.36 -19.45
N ALA A 74 -8.24 20.58 -20.63
CA ALA A 74 -7.86 19.49 -21.53
C ALA A 74 -6.74 18.69 -20.85
N LYS A 75 -7.07 18.00 -19.75
CA LYS A 75 -6.22 16.99 -19.15
C LYS A 75 -6.22 15.86 -20.15
N LYS A 76 -5.13 15.73 -20.91
CA LYS A 76 -4.71 14.43 -21.44
C LYS A 76 -4.91 13.47 -20.28
N LYS A 77 -5.88 12.55 -20.37
CA LYS A 77 -6.34 11.72 -19.25
C LYS A 77 -5.15 10.84 -18.83
N ALA A 78 -4.29 11.40 -18.00
CA ALA A 78 -3.10 10.72 -17.50
C ALA A 78 -3.63 9.57 -16.68
N GLN A 79 -3.33 8.36 -17.12
CA GLN A 79 -3.77 7.13 -16.45
C GLN A 79 -3.29 7.22 -15.01
N LYS A 80 -4.24 7.33 -14.07
CA LYS A 80 -3.91 7.49 -12.65
C LYS A 80 -3.39 6.15 -12.14
N LEU A 81 -2.13 6.14 -11.72
CA LEU A 81 -1.52 5.01 -11.03
C LEU A 81 -2.14 4.91 -9.63
N ILE A 82 -2.63 3.73 -9.28
CA ILE A 82 -3.32 3.47 -8.00
C ILE A 82 -2.36 2.83 -7.03
N ALA A 83 -1.65 1.81 -7.48
CA ALA A 83 -0.64 1.13 -6.69
C ALA A 83 0.49 0.62 -7.58
N GLU A 84 1.71 0.66 -7.05
CA GLU A 84 2.89 0.10 -7.69
C GLU A 84 3.63 -0.78 -6.69
N LEU A 85 4.01 -1.97 -7.15
CA LEU A 85 4.84 -2.89 -6.41
C LEU A 85 6.14 -3.10 -7.19
N THR A 86 7.25 -2.67 -6.59
CA THR A 86 8.59 -2.84 -7.13
C THR A 86 9.47 -3.58 -6.13
N ASP A 87 10.38 -4.37 -6.66
CA ASP A 87 11.42 -4.99 -5.84
C ASP A 87 12.38 -3.91 -5.34
N SER A 88 12.24 -3.49 -4.07
CA SER A 88 13.23 -2.61 -3.44
C SER A 88 14.42 -3.46 -2.97
N MET A 89 15.07 -4.13 -3.91
CA MET A 89 16.19 -5.05 -3.64
C MET A 89 17.56 -4.37 -3.57
N ILE A 90 17.61 -3.05 -3.35
CA ILE A 90 18.89 -2.42 -2.98
C ILE A 90 19.01 -2.55 -1.46
N ASN A 91 19.47 -3.72 -1.01
CA ASN A 91 19.95 -3.85 0.35
C ASN A 91 21.16 -2.90 0.47
N PRO A 92 21.13 -1.87 1.34
CA PRO A 92 22.25 -0.92 1.45
C PRO A 92 23.58 -1.61 1.80
N SER A 93 23.56 -2.85 2.30
CA SER A 93 24.75 -3.68 2.52
C SER A 93 25.49 -4.12 1.25
N LEU A 94 24.84 -4.20 0.09
CA LEU A 94 25.53 -4.49 -1.18
C LEU A 94 26.44 -3.33 -1.63
N ILE A 95 26.20 -2.13 -1.12
CA ILE A 95 27.05 -0.94 -1.37
C ILE A 95 28.26 -0.95 -0.42
N THR A 96 28.20 -1.61 0.74
CA THR A 96 29.29 -1.58 1.74
C THR A 96 30.37 -2.64 1.51
N ILE A 97 30.06 -3.77 0.85
CA ILE A 97 31.02 -4.86 0.60
C ILE A 97 32.19 -4.41 -0.32
N PRO A 98 31.97 -3.71 -1.45
CA PRO A 98 33.07 -3.23 -2.28
C PRO A 98 33.99 -2.27 -1.52
N SER A 99 33.44 -1.39 -0.67
CA SER A 99 34.21 -0.44 0.12
C SER A 99 35.20 -1.13 1.07
N PHE A 100 34.82 -2.28 1.65
CA PHE A 100 35.71 -3.06 2.52
C PHE A 100 36.81 -3.79 1.73
N VAL A 101 36.47 -4.43 0.60
CA VAL A 101 37.46 -5.19 -0.20
C VAL A 101 38.51 -4.26 -0.82
N PHE A 102 38.09 -3.11 -1.36
CA PHE A 102 39.03 -2.13 -1.90
C PHE A 102 39.86 -1.44 -0.82
N GLY A 103 39.29 -1.20 0.38
CA GLY A 103 40.06 -0.72 1.53
C GLY A 103 41.12 -1.73 2.00
N PHE A 104 40.80 -3.03 1.97
CA PHE A 104 41.70 -4.11 2.37
C PHE A 104 42.83 -4.35 1.35
N ILE A 105 42.52 -4.33 0.05
CA ILE A 105 43.54 -4.40 -1.02
C ILE A 105 44.46 -3.17 -0.97
N GLY A 106 43.89 -1.97 -0.74
CA GLY A 106 44.66 -0.75 -0.51
C GLY A 106 45.60 -0.87 0.69
N TYR A 107 45.13 -1.42 1.80
CA TYR A 107 45.92 -1.67 3.01
C TYR A 107 47.08 -2.64 2.75
N HIS A 108 46.87 -3.76 2.07
CA HIS A 108 47.96 -4.71 1.78
C HIS A 108 49.01 -4.18 0.80
N LEU A 109 48.63 -3.26 -0.09
CA LEU A 109 49.58 -2.54 -0.95
C LEU A 109 50.42 -1.50 -0.19
N THR A 110 50.08 -1.15 1.06
CA THR A 110 50.84 -0.20 1.89
C THR A 110 52.06 -0.79 2.60
N VAL A 111 52.17 -2.12 2.68
CA VAL A 111 53.29 -2.79 3.35
C VAL A 111 54.60 -2.68 2.53
N SER A 112 54.56 -2.12 1.33
CA SER A 112 55.77 -1.76 0.55
C SER A 112 55.93 -0.24 0.39
N ASP A 113 56.53 0.43 1.38
CA ASP A 113 57.27 1.72 1.36
C ASP A 113 56.88 2.87 0.39
N LYS A 114 55.64 2.95 -0.11
CA LYS A 114 55.21 4.04 -1.00
C LYS A 114 53.88 4.63 -0.54
N ILE A 115 53.99 5.52 0.44
CA ILE A 115 52.91 6.34 1.02
C ILE A 115 52.04 7.03 -0.06
N SER A 116 52.59 7.34 -1.24
CA SER A 116 51.85 7.96 -2.35
C SER A 116 50.77 7.06 -2.96
N PHE A 117 50.88 5.73 -2.92
CA PHE A 117 49.87 4.84 -3.50
C PHE A 117 48.65 4.65 -2.61
N THR A 118 48.79 4.83 -1.29
CA THR A 118 47.69 4.65 -0.32
C THR A 118 46.59 5.69 -0.51
N VAL A 119 46.98 6.96 -0.63
CA VAL A 119 46.02 8.06 -0.81
C VAL A 119 45.28 7.91 -2.13
N ILE A 120 45.98 7.50 -3.20
CA ILE A 120 45.40 7.26 -4.52
C ILE A 120 44.44 6.05 -4.46
N GLY A 121 44.83 4.95 -3.82
CA GLY A 121 43.99 3.75 -3.68
C GLY A 121 42.70 4.00 -2.89
N VAL A 122 42.79 4.72 -1.77
CA VAL A 122 41.61 5.10 -0.98
C VAL A 122 40.70 6.05 -1.77
N ALA A 123 41.26 7.06 -2.44
CA ALA A 123 40.49 7.97 -3.27
C ALA A 123 39.81 7.24 -4.43
N LEU A 124 40.50 6.29 -5.10
CA LEU A 124 39.92 5.48 -6.17
C LEU A 124 38.81 4.56 -5.65
N GLY A 125 38.98 3.96 -4.48
CA GLY A 125 37.98 3.11 -3.83
C GLY A 125 36.72 3.89 -3.45
N ILE A 126 36.88 5.09 -2.88
CA ILE A 126 35.76 6.00 -2.59
C ILE A 126 35.09 6.44 -3.89
N PHE A 127 35.86 6.84 -4.89
CA PHE A 127 35.34 7.28 -6.18
C PHE A 127 34.58 6.16 -6.90
N LEU A 128 35.14 4.95 -6.97
CA LEU A 128 34.47 3.77 -7.53
C LEU A 128 33.23 3.38 -6.73
N GLY A 129 33.27 3.48 -5.40
CA GLY A 129 32.10 3.27 -4.53
C GLY A 129 30.98 4.26 -4.83
N ILE A 130 31.30 5.55 -4.99
CA ILE A 130 30.35 6.60 -5.37
C ILE A 130 29.86 6.38 -6.82
N LEU A 131 30.75 6.02 -7.74
CA LEU A 131 30.40 5.77 -9.14
C LEU A 131 29.46 4.56 -9.27
N ILE A 132 29.77 3.45 -8.62
CA ILE A 132 28.91 2.24 -8.59
C ILE A 132 27.60 2.56 -7.85
N GLY A 133 27.64 3.28 -6.73
CA GLY A 133 26.45 3.70 -5.99
C GLY A 133 25.54 4.66 -6.78
N THR A 134 26.10 5.51 -7.64
CA THR A 134 25.35 6.40 -8.51
C THR A 134 24.84 5.66 -9.75
N LEU A 135 25.66 4.80 -10.37
CA LEU A 135 25.28 3.97 -11.51
C LEU A 135 24.15 3.00 -11.16
N THR A 136 24.22 2.30 -10.01
CA THR A 136 23.18 1.38 -9.53
C THR A 136 21.82 2.05 -9.29
N LYS A 137 21.79 3.36 -9.08
CA LYS A 137 20.54 4.13 -8.98
C LYS A 137 19.95 4.50 -10.34
N THR A 138 20.74 4.50 -11.42
CA THR A 138 20.25 4.87 -12.75
C THR A 138 19.34 3.80 -13.35
N LYS A 139 18.25 4.24 -13.99
CA LYS A 139 17.29 3.35 -14.68
C LYS A 139 17.99 2.48 -15.74
N LYS A 140 18.91 3.09 -16.52
CA LYS A 140 19.68 2.40 -17.57
C LYS A 140 20.56 1.26 -17.03
N PHE A 141 21.18 1.41 -15.86
CA PHE A 141 22.00 0.34 -15.29
C PHE A 141 21.15 -0.82 -14.75
N LYS A 142 20.00 -0.53 -14.14
CA LYS A 142 19.03 -1.56 -13.71
C LYS A 142 18.47 -2.35 -14.90
N GLU A 143 18.23 -1.67 -16.02
CA GLU A 143 17.82 -2.30 -17.28
C GLU A 143 18.97 -3.12 -17.90
N PHE A 144 20.20 -2.58 -17.93
CA PHE A 144 21.39 -3.24 -18.49
C PHE A 144 21.84 -4.49 -17.72
N THR A 145 21.76 -4.48 -16.39
CA THR A 145 22.17 -5.61 -15.55
C THR A 145 21.09 -6.69 -15.39
N GLY A 146 19.87 -6.46 -15.90
CA GLY A 146 18.74 -7.36 -15.67
C GLY A 146 18.23 -7.37 -14.22
N ILE A 147 18.78 -6.53 -13.33
CA ILE A 147 18.37 -6.36 -11.92
C ILE A 147 17.07 -5.52 -11.82
N GLY A 148 16.34 -5.37 -12.92
CA GLY A 148 14.97 -4.86 -12.92
C GLY A 148 14.02 -5.95 -12.44
N GLY A 149 13.77 -5.98 -11.13
CA GLY A 149 12.77 -6.86 -10.51
C GLY A 149 11.40 -6.70 -11.17
N GLU A 150 10.56 -7.71 -11.03
CA GLU A 150 9.21 -7.68 -11.61
C GLU A 150 8.44 -6.48 -11.03
N LYS A 151 8.10 -5.53 -11.90
CA LYS A 151 7.24 -4.39 -11.57
C LYS A 151 5.81 -4.75 -11.94
N ILE A 152 4.92 -4.59 -10.97
CA ILE A 152 3.47 -4.72 -11.17
C ILE A 152 2.83 -3.40 -10.79
N SER A 153 1.96 -2.90 -11.64
CA SER A 153 1.32 -1.60 -11.47
C SER A 153 -0.17 -1.71 -11.76
N ILE A 154 -0.98 -1.16 -10.86
CA ILE A 154 -2.45 -1.12 -10.98
C ILE A 154 -2.83 0.32 -11.35
N TYR A 155 -3.51 0.46 -12.48
CA TYR A 155 -4.04 1.72 -12.99
C TYR A 155 -5.56 1.69 -12.97
N GLU A 156 -6.21 2.82 -13.25
CA GLU A 156 -7.67 2.89 -13.28
C GLU A 156 -8.35 1.89 -14.24
N ASN A 157 -7.71 1.47 -15.33
CA ASN A 157 -8.38 0.67 -16.36
C ASN A 157 -7.72 -0.69 -16.63
N TYR A 158 -6.56 -0.95 -16.03
CA TYR A 158 -5.77 -2.15 -16.28
C TYR A 158 -4.75 -2.42 -15.17
N ILE A 159 -4.27 -3.66 -15.13
CA ILE A 159 -3.06 -4.05 -14.41
C ILE A 159 -1.94 -4.30 -15.42
N GLU A 160 -0.76 -3.79 -15.13
CA GLU A 160 0.44 -3.92 -15.98
C GLU A 160 1.51 -4.70 -15.24
N THR A 161 2.08 -5.66 -15.96
CA THR A 161 3.30 -6.36 -15.59
C THR A 161 4.42 -5.91 -16.51
N LYS A 162 5.64 -6.42 -16.29
CA LYS A 162 6.81 -6.08 -17.10
C LYS A 162 6.58 -6.22 -18.62
N ASN A 163 5.77 -7.20 -19.04
CA ASN A 163 5.63 -7.56 -20.45
C ASN A 163 4.22 -7.38 -21.01
N THR A 164 3.21 -7.23 -20.14
CA THR A 164 1.81 -7.36 -20.55
C THR A 164 0.90 -6.41 -19.79
N LYS A 165 -0.09 -5.86 -20.48
CA LYS A 165 -1.21 -5.13 -19.90
C LYS A 165 -2.45 -6.00 -19.95
N PHE A 166 -3.20 -6.02 -18.86
CA PHE A 166 -4.47 -6.74 -18.76
C PHE A 166 -5.56 -5.74 -18.39
N PHE A 167 -6.47 -5.46 -19.33
CA PHE A 167 -7.56 -4.52 -19.10
C PHE A 167 -8.67 -5.18 -18.27
N TRP A 168 -9.35 -4.41 -17.41
CA TRP A 168 -10.37 -4.98 -16.52
C TRP A 168 -11.49 -5.72 -17.24
N ASN A 169 -11.85 -5.30 -18.45
CA ASN A 169 -12.85 -5.95 -19.27
C ASN A 169 -12.40 -7.31 -19.86
N GLU A 170 -11.09 -7.61 -19.85
CA GLU A 170 -10.51 -8.88 -20.32
C GLU A 170 -10.34 -9.89 -19.19
N ILE A 171 -10.24 -9.41 -17.94
CA ILE A 171 -10.00 -10.23 -16.76
C ILE A 171 -11.34 -10.77 -16.24
N GLU A 172 -11.38 -12.06 -15.97
CA GLU A 172 -12.49 -12.72 -15.27
C GLU A 172 -12.27 -12.66 -13.75
N GLN A 173 -11.06 -13.02 -13.30
CA GLN A 173 -10.74 -13.12 -11.88
C GLN A 173 -9.26 -12.86 -11.60
N ILE A 174 -8.96 -12.26 -10.46
CA ILE A 174 -7.60 -12.12 -9.93
C ILE A 174 -7.49 -12.89 -8.62
N ASN A 175 -6.49 -13.76 -8.50
CA ASN A 175 -6.22 -14.53 -7.29
C ASN A 175 -4.90 -14.08 -6.66
N PHE A 176 -4.97 -13.43 -5.50
CA PHE A 176 -3.81 -13.19 -4.66
C PHE A 176 -3.64 -14.37 -3.69
N LYS A 177 -2.43 -14.94 -3.64
CA LYS A 177 -2.12 -16.07 -2.75
C LYS A 177 -0.82 -15.83 -1.99
N ARG A 178 -0.86 -15.99 -0.67
CA ARG A 178 0.33 -16.04 0.20
C ARG A 178 0.20 -17.17 1.22
N THR A 179 1.20 -18.04 1.27
CA THR A 179 1.31 -19.12 2.26
C THR A 179 2.50 -18.87 3.18
N MET A 180 2.39 -19.37 4.40
CA MET A 180 3.39 -19.35 5.46
C MET A 180 3.82 -20.79 5.76
N ARG A 181 5.09 -20.98 6.15
CA ARG A 181 5.62 -22.23 6.67
C ARG A 181 6.05 -21.98 8.11
N ILE A 182 5.56 -22.79 9.03
CA ILE A 182 6.04 -22.78 10.42
C ILE A 182 7.13 -23.85 10.50
N GLU A 183 8.32 -23.47 10.94
CA GLU A 183 9.39 -24.41 11.26
C GLU A 183 9.63 -24.38 12.78
N TYR A 184 9.48 -25.54 13.42
CA TYR A 184 9.73 -25.71 14.84
C TYR A 184 11.21 -25.99 15.08
N ASN A 185 11.86 -25.12 15.84
CA ASN A 185 13.24 -25.33 16.29
C ASN A 185 13.23 -26.12 17.60
N LYS A 186 13.48 -27.44 17.50
CA LYS A 186 13.53 -28.36 18.64
C LYS A 186 14.58 -27.98 19.70
N GLN A 187 15.68 -27.35 19.31
CA GLN A 187 16.76 -27.01 20.25
C GLN A 187 16.41 -25.85 21.18
N HIS A 188 15.51 -24.97 20.75
CA HIS A 188 15.13 -23.77 21.50
C HIS A 188 13.65 -23.75 21.92
N GLY A 189 12.86 -24.75 21.53
CA GLY A 189 11.41 -24.74 21.75
C GLY A 189 10.73 -23.53 21.13
N THR A 190 11.26 -23.01 20.02
CA THR A 190 10.74 -21.80 19.36
C THR A 190 10.23 -22.13 17.97
N GLU A 191 9.09 -21.54 17.62
CA GLU A 191 8.54 -21.57 16.27
C GLU A 191 9.03 -20.37 15.47
N LYS A 192 9.45 -20.60 14.23
CA LYS A 192 9.76 -19.54 13.28
C LYS A 192 8.82 -19.65 12.09
N ALA A 193 8.09 -18.58 11.82
CA ALA A 193 7.23 -18.47 10.65
C ALA A 193 8.02 -17.89 9.47
N TYR A 194 8.04 -18.62 8.36
CA TYR A 194 8.67 -18.25 7.11
C TYR A 194 7.61 -17.98 6.05
N SER A 195 7.67 -16.82 5.41
CA SER A 195 6.76 -16.52 4.31
C SER A 195 7.25 -17.08 2.99
N HIS A 196 6.37 -17.74 2.25
CA HIS A 196 6.57 -17.93 0.82
C HIS A 196 6.44 -16.59 0.09
N THR A 197 6.99 -16.53 -1.12
CA THR A 197 6.78 -15.38 -2.00
C THR A 197 5.31 -15.38 -2.43
N PRO A 198 4.56 -14.30 -2.21
CA PRO A 198 3.18 -14.25 -2.67
C PRO A 198 3.09 -14.36 -4.18
N SER A 199 1.99 -14.89 -4.69
CA SER A 199 1.71 -14.93 -6.13
C SER A 199 0.39 -14.27 -6.47
N LEU A 200 0.33 -13.77 -7.70
CA LEU A 200 -0.85 -13.19 -8.31
C LEU A 200 -1.17 -14.01 -9.56
N ARG A 201 -2.35 -14.63 -9.61
CA ARG A 201 -2.84 -15.31 -10.80
C ARG A 201 -3.97 -14.48 -11.42
N ILE A 202 -3.79 -14.07 -12.67
CA ILE A 202 -4.77 -13.32 -13.45
C ILE A 202 -5.42 -14.31 -14.43
N ILE A 203 -6.73 -14.52 -14.30
CA ILE A 203 -7.54 -15.40 -15.15
C ILE A 203 -8.34 -14.51 -16.11
N LEU A 204 -8.19 -14.76 -17.41
CA LEU A 204 -8.86 -14.03 -18.47
C LEU A 204 -10.18 -14.71 -18.83
N LYS A 205 -11.10 -13.95 -19.42
CA LYS A 205 -12.43 -14.45 -19.83
C LYS A 205 -12.39 -15.56 -20.88
N ASP A 206 -11.27 -15.73 -21.57
CA ASP A 206 -11.05 -16.85 -22.51
C ASP A 206 -10.51 -18.12 -21.81
N GLY A 207 -10.43 -18.11 -20.48
CA GLY A 207 -9.92 -19.21 -19.65
C GLY A 207 -8.40 -19.27 -19.55
N LYS A 208 -7.64 -18.45 -20.29
CA LYS A 208 -6.19 -18.38 -20.13
C LYS A 208 -5.83 -17.71 -18.81
N PHE A 209 -4.67 -18.05 -18.27
CA PHE A 209 -4.18 -17.41 -17.05
C PHE A 209 -2.68 -17.11 -17.11
N THR A 210 -2.27 -16.11 -16.34
CA THR A 210 -0.86 -15.80 -16.06
C THR A 210 -0.65 -15.78 -14.56
N GLU A 211 0.40 -16.45 -14.08
CA GLU A 211 0.79 -16.44 -12.67
C GLU A 211 2.12 -15.70 -12.49
N ILE A 212 2.14 -14.74 -11.57
CA ILE A 212 3.23 -13.78 -11.35
C ILE A 212 3.67 -13.90 -9.90
N LYS A 213 4.97 -13.98 -9.63
CA LYS A 213 5.50 -13.96 -8.27
C LYS A 213 5.72 -12.52 -7.84
N LEU A 214 5.22 -12.13 -6.68
CA LEU A 214 5.41 -10.76 -6.21
C LEU A 214 6.86 -10.52 -5.80
N PRO A 215 7.41 -9.32 -6.05
CA PRO A 215 8.81 -9.02 -5.82
C PRO A 215 9.19 -9.00 -4.33
N THR A 216 8.24 -8.77 -3.42
CA THR A 216 8.53 -8.67 -1.99
C THR A 216 7.64 -9.56 -1.16
N LYS A 217 8.15 -9.97 0.01
CA LYS A 217 7.40 -10.65 1.08
C LYS A 217 7.06 -9.69 2.22
N ASN A 218 7.57 -8.46 2.18
CA ASN A 218 7.46 -7.54 3.31
C ASN A 218 6.07 -6.89 3.32
N TYR A 219 5.31 -7.10 4.40
CA TYR A 219 3.94 -6.60 4.54
C TYR A 219 3.81 -5.08 4.32
N PRO A 220 4.59 -4.21 4.99
CA PRO A 220 4.64 -2.77 4.70
C PRO A 220 4.74 -2.41 3.21
N HIS A 221 5.50 -3.17 2.42
CA HIS A 221 5.68 -2.91 0.99
C HIS A 221 4.53 -3.46 0.13
N ILE A 222 3.94 -4.58 0.53
CA ILE A 222 2.78 -5.19 -0.15
C ILE A 222 1.48 -4.43 0.14
N LYS A 223 1.36 -3.81 1.32
CA LYS A 223 0.12 -3.18 1.78
C LYS A 223 -0.51 -2.25 0.74
N PRO A 224 0.19 -1.27 0.12
CA PRO A 224 -0.37 -0.42 -0.92
C PRO A 224 -0.90 -1.20 -2.15
N PHE A 225 -0.21 -2.29 -2.51
CA PHE A 225 -0.65 -3.14 -3.61
C PHE A 225 -1.94 -3.89 -3.29
N LEU A 226 -2.12 -4.37 -2.04
CA LEU A 226 -3.39 -4.96 -1.58
C LEU A 226 -4.55 -3.96 -1.65
N PHE A 227 -4.33 -2.70 -1.28
CA PHE A 227 -5.32 -1.64 -1.49
C PHE A 227 -5.67 -1.48 -2.97
N GLY A 228 -4.68 -1.50 -3.86
CA GLY A 228 -4.91 -1.45 -5.30
C GLY A 228 -5.75 -2.62 -5.81
N LEU A 229 -5.52 -3.84 -5.30
CA LEU A 229 -6.33 -5.02 -5.65
C LEU A 229 -7.76 -4.92 -5.10
N VAL A 230 -7.93 -4.42 -3.87
CA VAL A 230 -9.26 -4.15 -3.30
C VAL A 230 -10.00 -3.12 -4.12
N TRP A 231 -9.32 -2.06 -4.58
CA TRP A 231 -9.90 -1.11 -5.50
C TRP A 231 -10.31 -1.76 -6.83
N ALA A 232 -9.45 -2.63 -7.39
CA ALA A 232 -9.74 -3.37 -8.62
C ALA A 232 -10.97 -4.29 -8.47
N SER A 233 -11.33 -4.69 -7.25
CA SER A 233 -12.52 -5.52 -6.99
C SER A 233 -13.86 -4.86 -7.36
N GLN A 234 -13.85 -3.56 -7.65
CA GLN A 234 -14.99 -2.84 -8.22
C GLN A 234 -15.25 -3.21 -9.69
N PHE A 235 -14.25 -3.73 -10.40
CA PHE A 235 -14.31 -4.01 -11.84
C PHE A 235 -14.18 -5.50 -12.16
N VAL A 236 -13.51 -6.27 -11.30
CA VAL A 236 -13.22 -7.70 -11.51
C VAL A 236 -13.35 -8.46 -10.20
N SER A 237 -13.68 -9.76 -10.25
CA SER A 237 -13.67 -10.59 -9.04
C SER A 237 -12.24 -10.75 -8.52
N VAL A 238 -12.02 -10.44 -7.24
CA VAL A 238 -10.69 -10.61 -6.61
C VAL A 238 -10.78 -11.59 -5.45
N TYR A 239 -10.05 -12.68 -5.55
CA TYR A 239 -9.92 -13.70 -4.52
C TYR A 239 -8.62 -13.51 -3.75
N PHE A 240 -8.72 -13.37 -2.42
CA PHE A 240 -7.59 -13.27 -1.52
C PHE A 240 -7.45 -14.55 -0.68
N TYR A 241 -6.28 -15.14 -0.72
CA TYR A 241 -5.84 -16.15 0.24
C TYR A 241 -4.52 -15.71 0.86
N THR A 242 -4.49 -15.49 2.17
CA THR A 242 -3.26 -15.17 2.88
C THR A 242 -3.24 -15.82 4.26
N GLU A 243 -2.15 -16.51 4.56
CA GLU A 243 -1.83 -17.01 5.91
C GLU A 243 -1.11 -15.96 6.76
N HIS A 244 -0.83 -14.77 6.22
CA HIS A 244 -0.21 -13.68 6.97
C HIS A 244 -1.28 -12.89 7.73
N GLU A 245 -1.31 -13.02 9.05
CA GLU A 245 -2.34 -12.46 9.94
C GLU A 245 -2.67 -10.98 9.66
N LYS A 246 -1.65 -10.11 9.55
CA LYS A 246 -1.87 -8.67 9.29
C LYS A 246 -2.50 -8.40 7.93
N GLU A 247 -2.21 -9.22 6.92
CA GLU A 247 -2.83 -9.09 5.60
C GLU A 247 -4.27 -9.56 5.65
N TYR A 248 -4.52 -10.70 6.31
CA TYR A 248 -5.87 -11.23 6.47
C TYR A 248 -6.79 -10.24 7.21
N GLY A 249 -6.32 -9.67 8.32
CA GLY A 249 -7.05 -8.65 9.06
C GLY A 249 -7.33 -7.39 8.23
N LEU A 250 -6.38 -6.99 7.38
CA LEU A 250 -6.54 -5.87 6.45
C LEU A 250 -7.59 -6.20 5.37
N ILE A 251 -7.55 -7.37 4.73
CA ILE A 251 -8.53 -7.73 3.70
C ILE A 251 -9.93 -7.87 4.30
N LYS A 252 -10.07 -8.45 5.51
CA LYS A 252 -11.34 -8.48 6.24
C LYS A 252 -11.87 -7.11 6.63
N SER A 253 -10.99 -6.13 6.89
CA SER A 253 -11.46 -4.76 7.13
C SER A 253 -11.97 -4.11 5.85
N PHE A 254 -11.42 -4.44 4.68
CA PHE A 254 -11.97 -3.96 3.40
C PHE A 254 -13.29 -4.60 3.05
N ASP A 255 -13.41 -5.92 3.16
CA ASP A 255 -14.65 -6.64 2.86
C ASP A 255 -15.86 -6.09 3.62
N ARG A 256 -15.66 -5.65 4.87
CA ARG A 256 -16.70 -5.00 5.67
C ARG A 256 -17.07 -3.57 5.22
N ASN A 257 -16.16 -2.88 4.52
CA ASN A 257 -16.29 -1.44 4.24
C ASN A 257 -16.42 -1.11 2.74
N TYR A 258 -16.15 -2.06 1.83
CA TYR A 258 -16.12 -1.86 0.38
C TYR A 258 -17.19 -2.69 -0.32
N GLN A 259 -17.93 -2.08 -1.25
CA GLN A 259 -18.97 -2.74 -2.06
C GLN A 259 -18.40 -3.55 -3.26
N GLY A 260 -17.18 -4.10 -3.12
CA GLY A 260 -16.49 -4.80 -4.21
C GLY A 260 -16.78 -6.30 -4.27
N THR A 261 -16.42 -6.95 -5.38
CA THR A 261 -16.50 -8.43 -5.50
C THR A 261 -15.25 -9.07 -4.91
N ILE A 262 -15.14 -9.01 -3.58
CA ILE A 262 -14.05 -9.59 -2.81
C ILE A 262 -14.47 -10.98 -2.33
N LYS A 263 -13.59 -11.96 -2.51
CA LYS A 263 -13.74 -13.29 -1.92
C LYS A 263 -12.51 -13.58 -1.08
N ILE A 264 -12.72 -13.98 0.17
CA ILE A 264 -11.63 -14.28 1.11
C ILE A 264 -11.65 -15.76 1.42
N GLY A 265 -10.52 -16.45 1.19
CA GLY A 265 -10.31 -17.81 1.69
C GLY A 265 -9.88 -17.80 3.14
N GLU A 266 -10.49 -18.63 3.98
CA GLU A 266 -10.05 -18.80 5.36
C GLU A 266 -8.73 -19.59 5.43
N PRO A 267 -7.68 -19.04 6.07
CA PRO A 267 -6.41 -19.74 6.22
C PRO A 267 -6.55 -20.85 7.26
N LYS A 268 -6.09 -22.06 6.92
CA LYS A 268 -6.19 -23.26 7.77
C LYS A 268 -5.58 -23.07 9.17
N GLN A 269 -4.52 -22.26 9.29
CA GLN A 269 -3.76 -22.07 10.54
C GLN A 269 -4.42 -21.13 11.55
N LEU A 270 -5.48 -20.39 11.19
CA LEU A 270 -6.20 -19.51 12.14
C LEU A 270 -7.37 -20.22 12.84
N VAL A 271 -7.66 -21.46 12.47
CA VAL A 271 -8.57 -22.33 13.22
C VAL A 271 -7.73 -23.05 14.26
N TYR A 272 -7.48 -22.39 15.39
CA TYR A 272 -6.93 -23.07 16.56
C TYR A 272 -7.96 -24.11 17.01
N ASN A 273 -7.70 -25.39 16.73
CA ASN A 273 -8.47 -26.50 17.26
C ASN A 273 -7.75 -27.05 18.50
N PRO A 274 -8.16 -26.69 19.72
CA PRO A 274 -7.53 -27.20 20.95
C PRO A 274 -7.70 -28.72 21.15
N GLU A 275 -8.53 -29.39 20.34
CA GLU A 275 -8.84 -30.82 20.49
C GLU A 275 -7.96 -31.76 19.63
N GLU A 276 -7.01 -31.23 18.84
CA GLU A 276 -6.12 -32.02 17.95
C GLU A 276 -4.70 -32.26 18.51
N ASN A 277 -4.44 -31.98 19.80
CA ASN A 277 -3.19 -32.36 20.50
C ASN A 277 -3.46 -33.03 21.85
#